data_AF-A0A7V3H6W5-F1
#
_entry.id   AF-A0A7V3H6W5-F1
#
_cell.length_a   1.000
_cell.length_b   1.000
_cell.length_c   1.000
_cell.angle_alpha   90.00
_cell.angle_beta   90.00
_cell.angle_gamma   90.00
#
_symmetry.space_group_name_H-M   'P 1'
#
loop_
_entity.id
_entity.type
_entity.pdbx_description
1 polymer ?
#
loop_
_entity_poly.entity_id
_entity_poly.type
_entity_poly.pdbx_seq_one_letter_code
_entity_poly.pdbx_strand_id
1 'polypeptide(L)' 'MTARELRELTEEELGEKARAFREELFKLRLRASVSQLENPMRIRTLRRELARIATVLRERARRGAPTGREKA' A
#
# COMPACT_ATOMS: atom_id res chain seq x y z
N MET A 1 7.68 2.87 -7.37
CA MET A 1 6.78 4.03 -7.53
C MET A 1 7.25 5.28 -6.80
N THR A 2 7.05 6.43 -7.43
CA THR A 2 7.24 7.78 -6.86
C THR A 2 5.95 8.28 -6.20
N ALA A 3 6.06 9.24 -5.27
CA ALA A 3 4.89 9.78 -4.57
C ALA A 3 3.96 10.61 -5.47
N ARG A 4 4.49 11.12 -6.59
CA ARG A 4 3.74 11.94 -7.54
C ARG A 4 2.76 11.09 -8.36
N GLU A 5 3.24 9.96 -8.90
CA GLU A 5 2.42 8.98 -9.63
C GLU A 5 1.22 8.51 -8.78
N LEU A 6 1.43 8.28 -7.48
CA LEU A 6 0.36 7.85 -6.57
C LEU A 6 -0.69 8.94 -6.32
N ARG A 7 -0.36 10.22 -6.48
CA ARG A 7 -1.29 11.33 -6.28
C ARG A 7 -2.10 11.66 -7.52
N GLU A 8 -1.62 11.26 -8.70
CA GLU A 8 -2.30 11.42 -9.98
C GLU A 8 -3.39 10.37 -10.20
N LEU A 9 -3.29 9.21 -9.54
CA LEU A 9 -4.29 8.13 -9.60
C LEU A 9 -5.56 8.45 -8.82
N THR A 10 -6.70 7.91 -9.26
CA THR A 10 -7.99 8.03 -8.54
C THR A 10 -7.99 7.17 -7.27
N GLU A 11 -8.95 7.39 -6.37
CA GLU A 11 -9.08 6.57 -5.15
C GLU A 11 -9.40 5.11 -5.47
N GLU A 12 -10.19 4.87 -6.52
CA GLU A 12 -10.52 3.53 -7.02
C GLU A 12 -9.28 2.81 -7.55
N GLU A 13 -8.49 3.48 -8.41
CA GLU A 13 -7.24 2.92 -8.95
C GLU A 13 -6.21 2.64 -7.84
N LEU A 14 -6.13 3.51 -6.83
CA LEU A 14 -5.30 3.29 -5.66
C LEU A 14 -5.77 2.08 -4.86
N GLY A 15 -7.08 1.91 -4.72
CA GLY A 15 -7.71 0.75 -4.07
C GLY A 15 -7.40 -0.56 -4.81
N GLU A 16 -7.53 -0.57 -6.14
CA GLU A 16 -7.21 -1.73 -6.98
C GLU A 16 -5.72 -2.10 -6.89
N LYS A 17 -4.82 -1.13 -7.02
CA LYS A 17 -3.38 -1.36 -6.84
C LYS A 17 -3.04 -1.90 -5.45
N ALA A 18 -3.68 -1.38 -4.40
CA ALA A 18 -3.49 -1.89 -3.06
C ALA A 18 -3.92 -3.35 -2.91
N ARG A 19 -5.02 -3.76 -3.56
CA ARG A 19 -5.46 -5.16 -3.59
C ARG A 19 -4.46 -6.04 -4.34
N ALA A 20 -4.04 -5.63 -5.54
CA ALA A 20 -3.05 -6.37 -6.32
C ALA A 20 -1.73 -6.58 -5.56
N PHE A 21 -1.21 -5.52 -4.90
CA PHE A 21 0.01 -5.63 -4.10
C PHE A 21 -0.16 -6.51 -2.86
N ARG A 22 -1.35 -6.56 -2.24
CA ARG A 22 -1.62 -7.48 -1.13
C ARG A 22 -1.61 -8.95 -1.59
N GLU A 23 -2.21 -9.24 -2.74
CA GLU A 23 -2.18 -10.59 -3.31
C GLU A 23 -0.76 -11.02 -3.70
N GLU A 24 0.01 -10.14 -4.33
CA GLU A 24 1.42 -10.40 -4.65
C GLU A 24 2.23 -10.65 -3.37
N LEU A 25 2.01 -9.84 -2.33
CA LEU A 25 2.67 -10.02 -1.04
C LEU A 25 2.32 -11.36 -0.38
N PHE A 26 1.05 -11.77 -0.46
CA PHE A 26 0.60 -13.06 0.07
C PHE A 26 1.26 -14.22 -0.66
N LYS A 27 1.27 -14.19 -2.00
CA LYS A 27 1.95 -15.20 -2.83
C LYS A 27 3.44 -15.28 -2.51
N LEU A 28 4.12 -14.13 -2.36
CA LEU A 28 5.54 -14.08 -2.01
C LEU A 28 5.81 -14.61 -0.60
N ARG A 29 4.95 -14.31 0.37
CA ARG A 29 5.07 -14.87 1.74
C ARG A 29 4.87 -16.38 1.74
N LEU A 30 3.89 -16.88 1.00
CA LEU A 30 3.65 -18.31 0.87
C LEU A 30 4.85 -19.02 0.23
N ARG A 31 5.43 -18.43 -0.82
CA ARG A 31 6.67 -18.93 -1.42
C ARG A 31 7.83 -18.88 -0.42
N ALA A 32 7.99 -17.79 0.33
CA ALA A 32 9.03 -17.67 1.37
C ALA A 32 8.97 -18.77 2.44
N SER A 33 7.77 -19.23 2.77
CA SER A 33 7.58 -20.30 3.75
C SER A 33 7.82 -21.70 3.19
N VAL A 34 7.64 -21.90 1.88
CA VAL A 34 7.73 -23.22 1.24
C VAL A 34 9.10 -23.43 0.58
N SER A 35 9.74 -22.37 0.10
CA SER A 35 11.03 -22.42 -0.58
C SER A 35 11.83 -21.12 -0.41
N GLN A 36 13.10 -21.17 -0.83
CA GLN A 36 13.96 -19.99 -0.82
C GLN A 36 13.49 -18.99 -1.88
N LEU A 37 13.21 -17.75 -1.47
CA LEU A 37 12.83 -16.69 -2.38
C LEU A 37 14.02 -16.24 -3.22
N GLU A 38 13.84 -16.15 -4.54
CA GLU A 38 14.82 -15.54 -5.45
C GLU A 38 15.06 -14.06 -5.12
N ASN A 39 14.03 -13.34 -4.66
CA ASN A 39 14.15 -11.92 -4.33
C ASN A 39 13.37 -11.53 -3.06
N PRO A 40 13.98 -11.67 -1.87
CA PRO A 40 13.36 -11.24 -0.61
C PRO A 40 13.18 -9.71 -0.52
N MET A 41 13.94 -8.92 -1.29
CA MET A 41 13.76 -7.46 -1.32
C MET A 41 12.41 -7.05 -1.91
N ARG A 42 11.83 -7.86 -2.79
CA ARG A 42 10.51 -7.59 -3.39
C ARG A 42 9.41 -7.47 -2.33
N ILE A 43 9.43 -8.30 -1.29
CA ILE A 43 8.50 -8.19 -0.15
C ILE A 43 8.63 -6.82 0.52
N ARG A 44 9.87 -6.36 0.77
CA ARG A 44 10.11 -5.07 1.40
C ARG A 44 9.62 -3.91 0.53
N THR A 45 9.82 -4.01 -0.78
CA THR A 45 9.35 -3.01 -1.75
C THR A 45 7.83 -2.93 -1.79
N LEU A 46 7.14 -4.06 -1.94
CA LEU A 46 5.67 -4.11 -1.97
C LEU A 46 5.04 -3.60 -0.68
N ARG A 47 5.62 -3.91 0.49
CA ARG A 47 5.17 -3.34 1.77
C ARG A 47 5.27 -1.82 1.80
N ARG A 48 6.35 -1.26 1.26
CA ARG A 48 6.54 0.20 1.18
C ARG A 48 5.57 0.85 0.20
N GLU A 49 5.33 0.23 -0.94
CA GLU A 49 4.37 0.74 -1.94
C GLU A 49 2.94 0.72 -1.40
N LEU A 50 2.53 -0.37 -0.74
CA LEU A 50 1.23 -0.46 -0.07
C LEU A 50 1.07 0.61 1.03
N ALA A 51 2.12 0.85 1.83
CA ALA A 51 2.10 1.88 2.86
C ALA A 51 1.94 3.29 2.25
N ARG A 52 2.63 3.58 1.15
CA ARG A 52 2.50 4.87 0.46
C ARG A 52 1.09 5.10 -0.09
N ILE A 53 0.47 4.09 -0.70
CA ILE A 53 -0.91 4.17 -1.17
C ILE A 53 -1.86 4.45 0.00
N ALA A 54 -1.72 3.71 1.10
CA ALA A 54 -2.54 3.91 2.29
C ALA A 54 -2.38 5.32 2.89
N THR A 55 -1.16 5.87 2.87
CA THR A 55 -0.91 7.25 3.29
C THR A 55 -1.64 8.24 2.39
N VAL A 56 -1.57 8.12 1.06
CA VAL A 56 -2.25 9.02 0.13
C VAL A 56 -3.78 8.97 0.30
N LEU A 57 -4.36 7.77 0.41
CA LEU A 57 -5.79 7.62 0.68
C LEU A 57 -6.19 8.28 2.01
N ARG A 58 -5.36 8.15 3.05
CA ARG A 58 -5.60 8.79 4.34
C ARG A 58 -5.42 10.31 4.31
N GLU A 59 -4.45 10.81 3.54
CA GLU A 59 -4.26 12.24 3.30
C GLU A 59 -5.50 12.84 2.62
N ARG A 60 -6.05 12.17 1.60
CA ARG A 60 -7.30 12.57 0.92
C ARG A 60 -8.50 12.58 1.87
N ALA A 61 -8.69 11.49 2.62
CA ALA A 61 -9.77 11.40 3.61
C ALA A 61 -9.68 12.50 4.68
N ARG A 62 -8.48 12.83 5.17
CA ARG A 62 -8.26 13.92 6.14
C ARG A 62 -8.49 15.31 5.57
N ARG A 63 -8.30 15.49 4.26
CA ARG A 63 -8.55 16.78 3.59
C ARG A 63 -10.04 17.08 3.46
N GLY A 64 -10.89 16.04 3.47
CA GLY A 64 -12.35 16.16 3.44
C GLY A 64 -13.07 16.05 4.79
N ALA A 65 -12.37 15.73 5.89
CA ALA A 65 -12.97 15.53 7.22
C ALA A 65 -12.40 16.51 8.26
N PRO A 66 -13.23 17.14 9.12
CA PRO A 66 -12.73 17.89 10.26
C PRO A 66 -12.04 16.91 11.21
N THR A 67 -10.77 17.15 11.51
CA THR A 67 -9.97 16.32 12.41
C THR A 67 -10.48 16.40 13.85
N GLY A 68 -11.48 15.59 14.18
CA GLY A 68 -11.84 15.26 15.55
C GLY A 68 -10.87 14.22 16.11
N ARG A 69 -9.72 14.68 16.61
CA ARG A 69 -9.02 13.93 17.67
C ARG A 69 -9.71 14.31 18.98
N GLU A 70 -10.83 13.66 19.27
CA GLU A 70 -11.34 13.65 20.64
C GLU A 70 -10.39 12.75 21.42
N LYS A 71 -9.58 13.38 22.26
CA LYS A 71 -8.75 12.71 23.24
C LYS A 71 -9.68 12.13 24.30
N ALA A 72 -9.64 10.81 24.48
CA ALA A 72 -10.09 10.14 25.70
C ALA A 72 -8.93 9.30 26.22
#